data_AF-A0A544Y3T0-F1
#
_entry.id   AF-A0A544Y3T0-F1
#
_cell.length_a   1.000
_cell.length_b   1.000
_cell.length_c   1.000
_cell.angle_alpha   90.00
_cell.angle_beta   90.00
_cell.angle_gamma   90.00
#
_symmetry.space_group_name_H-M   'P 1'
#
loop_
_entity.id
_entity.type
_entity.pdbx_description
1 polymer ?
#
loop_
_entity_poly.entity_id
_entity_poly.type
_entity_poly.pdbx_seq_one_letter_code
_entity_poly.pdbx_strand_id
1 'polypeptide(L)' 'MMWIVRLPFGDRGAQLIYGPFGEEQEARGFAEYLTAEVDPAFAEPVRSPVAELLAWRDAQKGGKG' A
#
# COMPACT_ATOMS: atom_id res chain seq x y z
N MET A 1 -15.69 4.86 -21.81
CA MET A 1 -16.07 4.25 -20.51
C MET A 1 -14.86 4.38 -19.60
N MET A 2 -15.02 4.62 -18.30
CA MET A 2 -13.89 4.68 -17.37
C MET A 2 -13.98 3.51 -16.38
N TRP A 3 -12.87 2.85 -16.14
CA TRP A 3 -12.79 1.65 -15.30
C TRP A 3 -12.06 1.95 -14.00
N ILE A 4 -12.51 1.34 -12.90
CA ILE A 4 -11.95 1.51 -11.55
C ILE A 4 -11.73 0.13 -10.97
N VAL A 5 -10.53 -0.11 -10.44
CA VAL A 5 -10.19 -1.33 -9.71
C VAL A 5 -10.40 -1.08 -8.22
N ARG A 6 -11.13 -1.98 -7.55
CA ARG A 6 -11.36 -1.94 -6.11
C ARG A 6 -10.87 -3.23 -5.49
N LEU A 7 -9.91 -3.13 -4.57
CA LEU A 7 -9.35 -4.28 -3.89
C LEU A 7 -9.62 -4.19 -2.38
N PRO A 8 -9.98 -5.30 -1.73
CA PRO A 8 -10.07 -5.34 -0.27
C PRO A 8 -8.69 -5.11 0.35
N PHE A 9 -8.64 -4.34 1.43
CA PHE A 9 -7.42 -4.04 2.17
C PHE A 9 -7.64 -4.16 3.67
N GLY A 10 -6.89 -5.07 4.30
CA GLY A 10 -7.00 -5.37 5.73
C GLY A 10 -8.36 -5.95 6.16
N ASP A 11 -8.53 -6.13 7.46
CA ASP A 11 -9.65 -6.90 8.03
C ASP A 11 -10.92 -6.08 8.32
N ARG A 12 -10.90 -4.76 8.07
CA ARG A 12 -12.01 -3.84 8.42
C ARG A 12 -12.86 -3.39 7.23
N GLY A 13 -12.80 -4.11 6.11
CA GLY A 13 -13.57 -3.77 4.91
C GLY A 13 -13.12 -2.48 4.21
N ALA A 14 -11.90 -2.01 4.46
CA ALA A 14 -11.33 -0.91 3.71
C ALA A 14 -11.04 -1.36 2.27
N GLN A 15 -11.14 -0.44 1.30
CA GLN A 15 -10.90 -0.73 -0.11
C GLN A 15 -9.82 0.21 -0.65
N LEU A 16 -8.85 -0.35 -1.36
CA LEU A 16 -7.93 0.40 -2.20
C LEU A 16 -8.59 0.62 -3.56
N ILE A 17 -8.51 1.85 -4.05
CA ILE A 17 -9.16 2.28 -5.29
C ILE A 17 -8.06 2.74 -6.26
N TYR A 18 -8.04 2.15 -7.46
CA TYR A 18 -7.08 2.48 -8.51
C TYR A 18 -7.79 2.82 -9.82
N GLY A 19 -7.21 3.77 -10.57
CA GLY A 19 -7.73 4.29 -11.83
C GLY A 19 -7.97 5.82 -11.78
N PRO A 20 -8.78 6.37 -12.71
CA PRO A 20 -9.54 5.68 -13.74
C PRO A 20 -8.67 5.17 -14.90
N PHE A 21 -9.03 4.00 -15.43
CA PHE A 21 -8.42 3.43 -16.64
C PHE A 21 -9.31 3.68 -17.86
N GLY A 22 -8.67 3.85 -19.02
CA GLY A 22 -9.37 4.07 -20.28
C GLY A 22 -9.97 2.79 -20.87
N GLU A 23 -9.36 1.64 -20.56
CA GLU A 23 -9.69 0.34 -21.14
C GLU A 23 -9.94 -0.72 -20.06
N GLU A 24 -10.87 -1.65 -20.32
CA GLU A 24 -11.21 -2.72 -19.37
C GLU A 24 -10.04 -3.69 -19.18
N GLN A 25 -9.33 -4.02 -20.27
CA GLN A 25 -8.21 -4.95 -20.26
C GLN A 25 -7.04 -4.43 -19.42
N GLU A 26 -6.76 -3.12 -19.49
CA GLU A 26 -5.75 -2.46 -18.67
C GLU A 26 -6.11 -2.55 -17.18
N ALA A 27 -7.34 -2.22 -16.82
CA ALA A 27 -7.82 -2.33 -15.44
C ALA A 27 -7.74 -3.78 -14.92
N ARG A 28 -8.10 -4.76 -15.76
CA ARG A 28 -8.05 -6.18 -15.41
C ARG A 28 -6.62 -6.68 -15.21
N GLY A 29 -5.71 -6.38 -16.15
CA GLY A 29 -4.30 -6.75 -16.03
C GLY A 29 -3.63 -6.12 -14.81
N PHE A 30 -3.98 -4.87 -14.50
CA PHE A 30 -3.49 -4.21 -13.28
C PHE A 30 -4.01 -4.88 -12.00
N ALA A 31 -5.28 -5.28 -11.96
CA ALA A 31 -5.84 -6.02 -10.82
C ALA A 31 -5.16 -7.38 -10.65
N GLU A 32 -4.95 -8.12 -11.75
CA GLU A 32 -4.26 -9.41 -11.76
C GLU A 32 -2.81 -9.28 -11.26
N TYR A 33 -2.07 -8.29 -11.74
CA TYR A 33 -0.71 -7.97 -11.28
C TYR A 33 -0.65 -7.80 -9.76
N LEU A 34 -1.54 -6.99 -9.19
CA LEU A 34 -1.59 -6.77 -7.74
C LEU A 34 -1.93 -8.04 -6.97
N THR A 35 -2.80 -8.90 -7.48
CA THR A 35 -3.17 -10.16 -6.80
C THR A 35 -2.15 -11.28 -6.97
N ALA A 36 -1.36 -11.27 -8.05
CA ALA A 36 -0.42 -12.33 -8.37
C ALA A 36 0.98 -12.08 -7.79
N GLU A 37 1.44 -10.82 -7.74
CA GLU A 37 2.76 -10.47 -7.20
C GLU A 37 2.74 -10.02 -5.75
N VAL A 38 1.58 -9.66 -5.19
CA VAL A 38 1.46 -9.19 -3.81
C VAL A 38 0.59 -10.16 -3.02
N ASP A 39 1.22 -11.13 -2.35
CA ASP A 39 0.57 -11.80 -1.22
C ASP A 39 0.37 -10.73 -0.13
N PRO A 40 -0.89 -10.36 0.24
CA PRO A 40 -1.15 -9.37 1.27
C PRO A 40 -0.55 -9.74 2.63
N ALA A 41 -0.26 -11.03 2.86
CA ALA A 41 0.43 -11.50 4.07
C ALA A 41 1.95 -11.23 4.06
N PHE A 42 2.55 -10.99 2.89
CA PHE A 42 3.97 -10.69 2.70
C PHE A 42 4.26 -9.22 2.33
N ALA A 43 3.23 -8.41 2.08
CA ALA A 43 3.40 -6.98 1.99
C ALA A 43 3.81 -6.44 3.37
N GLU A 44 5.11 -6.35 3.64
CA GLU A 44 5.60 -5.66 4.83
C GLU A 44 4.96 -4.27 4.87
N PRO A 45 4.40 -3.83 6.03
CA PRO A 45 3.82 -2.51 6.13
C PRO A 45 4.88 -1.51 5.71
N VAL A 46 4.59 -0.73 4.66
CA VAL A 46 5.48 0.28 4.11
C VAL A 46 5.99 1.10 5.28
N ARG A 47 7.27 0.92 5.63
CA ARG A 47 7.87 1.62 6.75
C ARG A 47 7.73 3.09 6.46
N SER A 48 6.93 3.78 7.28
CA SER A 48 6.69 5.21 7.08
C SER A 48 8.03 5.92 7.21
N PRO A 49 8.56 6.56 6.16
CA PRO A 49 9.84 7.25 6.24
C PRO A 49 9.83 8.33 7.34
N VAL A 50 8.65 8.89 7.62
CA VAL A 50 8.41 9.81 8.74
C VAL A 50 8.57 9.10 10.08
N ALA A 51 8.01 7.90 10.25
CA ALA A 51 8.16 7.12 11.49
C ALA A 51 9.61 6.72 11.74
N GLU A 52 10.37 6.36 10.70
CA GLU A 52 11.80 6.04 10.81
C GLU A 52 12.64 7.27 11.22
N LEU A 53 12.36 8.43 10.63
CA LEU A 53 13.05 9.68 10.98
C LEU A 53 12.74 10.14 12.42
N LEU A 54 11.50 9.98 12.87
CA LEU A 54 11.10 10.29 14.24
C LEU A 54 11.78 9.33 15.23
N ALA A 55 11.80 8.03 14.93
CA ALA A 55 12.49 7.04 15.73
C ALA A 55 14.01 7.32 15.82
N TRP A 56 14.64 7.68 14.70
CA TRP A 56 16.04 8.11 14.69
C TRP A 56 16.27 9.33 15.58
N ARG A 57 15.45 10.38 15.44
CA ARG A 57 15.53 11.60 16.26
C ARG A 57 15.41 11.29 17.75
N ASP A 58 14.48 10.42 18.12
CA ASP A 58 14.21 10.09 19.52
C ASP A 58 15.31 9.21 20.12
N ALA A 59 15.91 8.31 19.34
CA ALA A 59 17.10 7.56 19.74
C ALA A 59 18.31 8.47 20.02
N GLN A 60 18.47 9.58 19.30
CA GLN A 60 19.53 10.56 19.56
C GLN A 60 19.30 11.38 20.85
N LYS A 61 18.06 11.46 21.34
CA LYS A 61 17.72 12.21 22.57
C LYS A 61 17.91 11.38 23.85
N GLY A 62 17.95 10.06 23.76
CA GLY A 62 18.15 9.15 24.90
C GLY A 62 19.60 9.02 25.38
N GLY A 63 20.56 9.58 24.65
CA GLY A 63 22.00 9.46 24.94
C GLY A 63 22.56 10.56 25.84
N LYS A 64 22.01 10.76 27.04
CA LYS A 64 22.70 11.40 28.18
C LYS A 64 22.10 10.88 29.50
N GLY A 65 22.73 9.86 30.06
CA GLY A 65 22.54 9.34 31.41
C GLY A 65 23.78 8.53 31.77
#